data_AF-A0A396J5E0-F1
#
_entry.id   AF-A0A396J5E0-F1
#
_cell.length_a   1.000
_cell.length_b   1.000
_cell.length_c   1.000
_cell.angle_alpha   90.00
_cell.angle_beta   90.00
_cell.angle_gamma   90.00
#
_symmetry.space_group_name_H-M   'P 1'
#
loop_
_entity.id
_entity.type
_entity.pdbx_description
1 polymer ?
#
loop_
_entity_poly.entity_id
_entity_poly.type
_entity_poly.pdbx_seq_one_letter_code
_entity_poly.pdbx_strand_id
1 'polypeptide(L)'
;MGWDNERNTFDAPDEWWENKQLENPLYGKFREKGLPFANQLTTLFKDVVANGEHAWAPSSGILPNEDCGTDVGQDVNNIDLDVGEGSGEDVSIGAT
;
A
#
# COMPACT_ATOMS: atom_id res chain seq x y z
N MET A 1 1.08 28.17 1.80
CA MET A 1 0.52 26.91 1.31
C MET A 1 0.22 26.03 2.49
N GLY A 2 -0.97 25.44 2.53
CA GLY A 2 -1.41 24.70 3.71
C GLY A 2 -2.71 23.97 3.46
N TRP A 3 -3.17 23.27 4.48
CA TRP A 3 -4.44 22.57 4.44
C TRP A 3 -5.58 23.53 4.82
N ASP A 4 -6.61 23.63 3.97
CA ASP A 4 -7.87 24.31 4.27
C ASP A 4 -8.86 23.29 4.86
N ASN A 5 -9.17 23.42 6.15
CA ASN A 5 -10.08 22.53 6.86
C ASN A 5 -11.57 22.74 6.51
N GLU A 6 -11.95 23.93 6.03
CA GLU A 6 -13.34 24.22 5.65
C GLU A 6 -13.65 23.59 4.29
N ARG A 7 -12.72 23.77 3.35
CA ARG A 7 -12.84 23.26 1.98
C ARG A 7 -12.34 21.82 1.83
N ASN A 8 -11.61 21.32 2.81
CA ASN A 8 -10.86 20.06 2.76
C ASN A 8 -9.94 19.98 1.52
N THR A 9 -9.34 21.10 1.14
CA THR A 9 -8.45 21.22 -0.03
C THR A 9 -7.08 21.69 0.39
N PHE A 10 -6.08 21.44 -0.46
CA PHE A 10 -4.77 22.05 -0.32
C PHE A 10 -4.80 23.48 -0.87
N ASP A 11 -4.60 24.46 -0.01
CA ASP A 11 -4.51 25.86 -0.38
C ASP A 11 -3.08 26.23 -0.79
N ALA A 12 -2.93 26.68 -2.03
CA ALA A 12 -1.67 27.02 -2.64
C ALA A 12 -1.89 28.04 -3.77
N PRO A 13 -0.89 28.90 -4.05
CA PRO A 13 -0.97 29.87 -5.13
C PRO A 13 -1.05 29.18 -6.49
N ASP A 14 -1.64 29.87 -7.47
CA ASP A 14 -1.87 29.35 -8.82
C ASP A 14 -0.57 28.90 -9.49
N GLU A 15 0.53 29.64 -9.32
CA GLU A 15 1.86 29.26 -9.82
C GLU A 15 2.31 27.87 -9.33
N TRP A 16 1.97 27.50 -8.09
CA TRP A 16 2.31 26.18 -7.55
C TRP A 16 1.46 25.08 -8.19
N TRP A 17 0.16 25.34 -8.39
CA TRP A 17 -0.75 24.41 -9.07
C TRP A 17 -0.39 24.22 -10.54
N GLU A 18 0.02 25.26 -11.24
CA GLU A 18 0.50 25.19 -12.62
C GLU A 18 1.73 24.30 -12.74
N ASN A 19 2.73 24.50 -11.86
CA ASN A 19 3.91 23.65 -11.82
C ASN A 19 3.56 22.18 -11.52
N LYS A 20 2.65 21.92 -10.56
CA LYS A 20 2.20 20.56 -10.29
C LYS A 20 1.44 19.95 -11.45
N GLN A 21 0.60 20.71 -12.13
CA GLN A 21 -0.14 20.20 -13.28
C GLN A 21 0.78 19.88 -14.47
N LEU A 22 1.92 20.57 -14.60
CA LEU A 22 2.98 20.24 -15.55
C LEU A 22 3.67 18.91 -15.20
N GLU A 23 3.94 18.66 -13.92
CA GLU A 23 4.51 17.38 -13.45
C GLU A 23 3.54 16.22 -13.70
N ASN A 24 2.25 16.42 -13.41
CA ASN A 24 1.20 15.45 -13.70
C ASN A 24 -0.15 16.15 -13.90
N PRO A 25 -0.76 16.07 -15.10
CA PRO A 25 -2.02 16.74 -15.41
C PRO A 25 -3.18 16.25 -14.54
N LEU A 26 -3.06 15.07 -13.93
CA LEU A 26 -4.07 14.53 -13.01
C LEU A 26 -4.17 15.30 -11.70
N TYR A 27 -3.21 16.18 -11.36
CA TYR A 27 -3.26 16.93 -10.12
C TYR A 27 -4.33 18.03 -10.11
N GLY A 28 -4.74 18.53 -11.27
CA GLY A 28 -5.75 19.60 -11.36
C GLY A 28 -7.06 19.28 -10.65
N LYS A 29 -7.47 18.01 -10.64
CA LYS A 29 -8.71 17.55 -9.97
C LYS A 29 -8.72 17.76 -8.45
N PHE A 30 -7.56 17.84 -7.81
CA PHE A 30 -7.44 18.00 -6.35
C PHE A 30 -7.51 19.46 -5.90
N ARG A 31 -7.37 20.42 -6.84
CA ARG A 31 -7.53 21.85 -6.54
C ARG A 31 -8.99 22.18 -6.22
N GLU A 32 -9.91 21.62 -6.99
CA GLU A 32 -11.34 21.92 -6.88
C GLU A 32 -12.08 20.93 -5.98
N LYS A 33 -11.61 19.68 -5.90
CA LYS A 33 -12.26 18.61 -5.15
C LYS A 33 -11.52 18.34 -3.85
N GLY A 34 -12.17 18.67 -2.74
CA GLY A 34 -11.66 18.36 -1.41
C GLY A 34 -11.58 16.86 -1.13
N LEU A 35 -10.70 16.48 -0.20
CA LEU A 35 -10.52 15.11 0.26
C LEU A 35 -11.73 14.68 1.08
N PRO A 36 -12.50 13.66 0.64
CA PRO A 36 -13.60 13.12 1.43
C PRO A 36 -13.09 12.55 2.74
N PHE A 37 -13.87 12.74 3.81
CA PHE A 37 -13.55 12.19 5.14
C PHE A 37 -12.20 12.62 5.71
N ALA A 38 -11.66 13.79 5.31
CA ALA A 38 -10.35 14.26 5.73
C ALA A 38 -10.12 14.14 7.25
N ASN A 39 -11.08 14.58 8.08
CA ASN A 39 -10.98 14.47 9.54
C ASN A 39 -10.90 13.01 10.04
N GLN A 40 -11.67 12.10 9.43
CA GLN A 40 -11.65 10.69 9.80
C GLN A 40 -10.33 10.05 9.37
N LEU A 41 -9.85 10.34 8.16
CA LEU A 41 -8.55 9.88 7.67
C LEU A 41 -7.43 10.39 8.58
N THR A 42 -7.43 11.68 8.93
CA THR A 42 -6.48 12.22 9.91
C THR A 42 -6.58 11.47 11.24
N THR A 43 -7.79 11.16 11.72
CA THR A 43 -7.96 10.41 12.98
C THR A 43 -7.43 8.98 12.89
N LEU A 44 -7.61 8.30 11.75
CA LEU A 44 -7.13 6.94 11.53
C LEU A 44 -5.60 6.88 11.39
N PHE A 45 -4.99 7.90 10.79
CA PHE A 45 -3.58 7.89 10.42
C PHE A 45 -2.68 8.81 11.25
N LYS A 46 -3.22 9.64 12.17
CA LYS A 46 -2.43 10.60 12.96
C LYS A 46 -1.35 9.95 13.84
N ASP A 47 -1.63 8.75 14.34
CA ASP A 47 -0.76 8.04 15.29
C ASP A 47 0.01 6.90 14.60
N VAL A 48 -0.19 6.70 13.29
CA VAL A 48 0.46 5.64 12.51
C VAL A 48 1.75 6.18 11.92
N VAL A 49 2.89 5.69 12.42
CA VAL A 49 4.18 5.90 11.77
C VAL A 49 4.37 4.82 10.72
N ALA A 50 4.32 5.19 9.44
CA ALA A 50 4.59 4.28 8.33
C ALA A 50 6.09 4.01 8.18
N ASN A 51 6.74 3.44 9.21
CA ASN A 51 8.17 3.12 9.19
C ASN A 51 8.52 1.94 8.26
N GLY A 52 7.55 1.37 7.54
CA GLY A 52 7.74 0.18 6.72
C GLY A 52 7.97 -1.11 7.52
N GLU A 53 8.46 -1.02 8.76
CA GLU A 53 8.69 -2.17 9.66
C GLU A 53 7.43 -3.01 9.89
N HIS A 54 6.26 -2.38 9.91
CA HIS A 54 4.97 -3.05 10.09
C HIS A 54 4.13 -3.10 8.81
N ALA A 55 4.72 -2.72 7.66
CA ALA A 55 4.01 -2.76 6.39
C ALA A 55 4.05 -4.19 5.84
N TRP A 56 2.86 -4.79 5.68
CA TRP A 56 2.74 -6.07 5.01
C TRP A 56 2.45 -5.87 3.52
N ALA A 57 3.20 -6.59 2.67
CA ALA A 57 2.89 -6.71 1.25
C ALA A 57 2.52 -8.17 0.94
N PRO A 58 1.44 -8.44 0.18
CA PRO A 58 1.09 -9.79 -0.25
C PRO A 58 2.21 -10.54 -0.98
N SER A 59 3.08 -9.81 -1.67
CA SER A 59 4.27 -10.35 -2.34
C SER A 59 5.37 -10.80 -1.38
N SER A 60 5.37 -10.33 -0.13
CA SER A 60 6.39 -10.70 0.85
C SER A 60 6.25 -12.16 1.30
N GLY A 61 5.10 -12.82 1.06
CA GLY A 61 4.86 -14.23 1.38
C GLY A 61 4.87 -14.58 2.89
N ILE A 62 5.33 -13.65 3.73
CA ILE A 62 5.48 -13.77 5.17
C ILE A 62 4.37 -12.95 5.81
N LEU A 63 3.45 -13.61 6.50
CA LEU A 63 2.46 -12.91 7.33
C LEU A 63 3.20 -12.12 8.43
N PRO A 64 2.76 -10.90 8.77
CA PRO A 64 3.35 -10.18 9.88
C PRO A 64 3.11 -11.03 11.12
N ASN A 65 4.17 -11.42 11.82
CA ASN A 65 4.03 -12.17 13.06
C ASN A 65 3.25 -11.28 14.04
N GLU A 66 2.12 -11.77 14.57
CA GLU A 66 1.41 -11.10 15.66
C GLU A 66 2.18 -11.30 16.96
N ASP A 67 3.44 -10.88 17.02
CA ASP A 67 4.19 -10.86 18.27
C ASP A 67 3.87 -9.57 19.03
N CYS A 68 2.58 -9.42 19.36
CA CYS A 68 2.19 -8.62 20.51
C CYS A 68 2.61 -9.45 21.73
N GLY A 69 3.81 -9.15 22.23
CA GLY A 69 4.52 -9.93 23.23
C GLY A 69 3.59 -10.59 24.26
N THR A 70 3.57 -11.92 24.23
CA THR A 70 3.32 -12.72 25.41
C THR A 70 4.22 -13.93 25.32
N ASP A 71 5.16 -14.00 26.26
CA ASP A 71 5.99 -15.16 26.57
C ASP A 71 5.10 -16.38 26.84
N VAL A 72 4.78 -17.15 25.80
CA VAL A 72 4.28 -18.52 25.93
C VAL A 72 4.83 -19.31 24.75
N GLY A 73 5.86 -20.12 25.04
CA GLY A 73 6.42 -21.04 24.06
C GLY A 73 5.35 -21.96 23.48
N GLN A 74 5.17 -21.91 22.17
CA GLN A 74 4.48 -22.95 21.42
C GLN A 74 5.30 -23.35 20.20
N ASP A 75 6.02 -24.44 20.40
CA ASP A 75 6.40 -25.43 19.42
C ASP A 75 5.34 -25.59 18.31
N VAL A 76 5.68 -25.20 17.09
CA VAL A 76 4.99 -25.60 15.86
C VAL A 76 5.93 -26.39 14.96
N ASN A 77 6.24 -27.61 15.40
CA ASN A 77 6.78 -28.68 14.58
C ASN A 77 6.03 -28.81 13.23
N ASN A 78 6.82 -28.81 12.15
CA ASN A 78 6.60 -29.41 10.84
C ASN A 78 5.24 -29.22 10.15
N ILE A 79 5.15 -28.23 9.26
CA ILE A 79 4.27 -28.30 8.08
C ILE A 79 5.12 -28.82 6.93
N ASP A 80 5.04 -30.13 6.71
CA ASP A 80 5.62 -30.82 5.55
C ASP A 80 4.90 -30.33 4.28
N LEU A 81 5.56 -29.44 3.54
CA LEU A 81 5.09 -28.98 2.23
C LEU A 81 5.61 -29.96 1.19
N ASP A 82 4.83 -31.00 0.90
CA ASP A 82 5.04 -31.90 -0.22
C ASP A 82 4.99 -31.11 -1.54
N VAL A 83 6.16 -30.66 -2.00
CA VAL A 83 6.35 -30.08 -3.32
C VAL A 83 6.43 -31.24 -4.31
N GLY A 84 5.27 -31.68 -4.77
CA GLY A 84 5.15 -32.54 -5.94
C GLY A 84 5.62 -31.79 -7.19
N GLU A 85 6.88 -32.01 -7.57
CA GLU A 85 7.47 -31.52 -8.81
C GLU A 85 6.84 -32.25 -10.01
N GLY A 86 5.78 -31.67 -10.57
CA GLY A 86 5.16 -32.13 -11.81
C GLY A 86 5.92 -31.60 -13.02
N SER A 87 6.94 -32.34 -13.47
CA SER A 87 7.62 -32.15 -14.75
C SER A 87 6.65 -32.39 -15.91
N GLY A 88 6.09 -31.32 -16.48
CA GLY A 88 5.31 -31.40 -17.72
C GLY A 88 6.25 -31.47 -18.94
N GLU A 89 6.33 -32.65 -19.55
CA GLU A 89 7.09 -32.91 -20.78
C GLU A 89 6.58 -32.11 -22.00
N ASP A 90 7.51 -31.63 -22.83
CA ASP A 90 7.22 -30.91 -24.06
C ASP A 90 6.88 -31.89 -25.19
N VAL A 91 5.71 -31.76 -25.80
CA VAL A 91 5.40 -32.46 -27.05
C VAL A 91 5.57 -31.49 -28.21
N SER A 92 6.71 -31.60 -28.88
CA SER A 92 6.92 -31.07 -30.23
C SER A 92 5.97 -31.76 -31.20
N ILE A 93 5.14 -30.99 -31.91
CA ILE A 93 4.45 -31.43 -33.12
C ILE A 93 5.02 -30.69 -34.33
N GLY A 94 5.78 -31.43 -35.15
CA GLY A 94 6.17 -31.00 -36.48
C GLY A 94 4.96 -30.99 -37.42
N ALA A 95 4.89 -29.97 -38.27
CA ALA A 95 4.02 -29.97 -39.43
C ALA A 95 4.89 -29.92 -40.68
N THR A 96 4.71 -30.93 -41.54
CA THR A 96 5.26 -31.05 -42.89
C THR A 96 4.35 -30.37 -43.90
#